data_AF-A0A532V4S1-F1
#
_entry.id   AF-A0A532V4S1-F1
#
_cell.length_a   1.000
_cell.length_b   1.000
_cell.length_c   1.000
_cell.angle_alpha   90.00
_cell.angle_beta   90.00
_cell.angle_gamma   90.00
#
_symmetry.space_group_name_H-M   'P 1'
#
loop_
_entity.id
_entity.type
_entity.pdbx_description
1 polymer ?
#
loop_
_entity_poly.entity_id
_entity_poly.type
_entity_poly.pdbx_seq_one_letter_code
_entity_poly.pdbx_strand_id
1 'polypeptide(L)'
;MHKLARYEVDKRKQKLIDYLEDEELFEEILDTFKPRELVEIQVIFWNYVIDYSYVTGENFSRHNITERMESTANYQYRVGCNERIDYCRGNICINTHPNCAGDKLKAQIITLREILLELKKSQ
;
A
#
# COMPACT_ATOMS: atom_id res chain seq x y z
N MET A 1 9.41 3.80 -26.85
CA MET A 1 8.75 4.59 -25.77
C MET A 1 8.48 3.79 -24.47
N HIS A 2 8.16 2.49 -24.51
CA HIS A 2 7.84 1.71 -23.29
C HIS A 2 8.95 1.63 -22.22
N LYS A 3 10.24 1.64 -22.61
CA LYS A 3 11.37 1.56 -21.66
C LYS A 3 11.50 2.79 -20.75
N LEU A 4 11.25 3.98 -21.30
CA LEU A 4 11.32 5.24 -20.54
C LEU A 4 10.20 5.34 -19.50
N ALA A 5 8.97 4.97 -19.89
CA ALA A 5 7.83 4.95 -18.97
C ALA A 5 8.05 3.98 -17.79
N ARG A 6 8.61 2.80 -18.05
CA ARG A 6 8.94 1.82 -17.01
C ARG A 6 10.04 2.34 -16.07
N TYR A 7 11.09 2.96 -16.62
CA TYR A 7 12.16 3.57 -15.84
C TYR A 7 11.66 4.66 -14.87
N GLU A 8 10.73 5.52 -15.32
CA GLU A 8 10.12 6.55 -14.46
C GLU A 8 9.24 5.96 -13.34
N VAL A 9 8.58 4.83 -13.59
CA VAL A 9 7.84 4.09 -12.55
C VAL A 9 8.81 3.53 -11.51
N ASP A 10 9.89 2.89 -11.95
CA ASP A 10 10.88 2.28 -11.07
C ASP A 10 11.62 3.33 -10.23
N LYS A 11 11.89 4.51 -10.80
CA LYS A 11 12.47 5.64 -10.06
C LYS A 11 11.54 6.17 -8.97
N ARG A 12 10.22 6.27 -9.23
CA ARG A 12 9.24 6.68 -8.20
C ARG A 12 9.11 5.64 -7.09
N LYS A 13 9.15 4.35 -7.43
CA LYS A 13 9.20 3.25 -6.45
C LYS A 13 10.39 3.40 -5.51
N GLN A 14 11.57 3.66 -6.05
CA GLN A 14 12.78 3.85 -5.25
C GLN A 14 12.62 5.03 -4.29
N LYS A 15 12.07 6.16 -4.78
CA LYS A 15 11.83 7.33 -3.92
C LYS A 15 10.92 7.04 -2.73
N LEU A 16 9.88 6.20 -2.87
CA LEU A 16 9.05 5.80 -1.72
C LEU A 16 9.86 5.11 -0.61
N ILE A 17 10.92 4.39 -0.98
CA ILE A 17 11.81 3.73 -0.01
C ILE A 17 12.81 4.73 0.57
N ASP A 18 13.35 5.62 -0.26
CA ASP A 18 14.31 6.64 0.17
C ASP A 18 13.67 7.63 1.16
N TYR A 19 12.39 7.97 0.97
CA TYR A 19 11.62 8.86 1.84
C TYR A 19 10.72 8.13 2.83
N LEU A 20 11.02 6.87 3.16
CA LEU A 20 10.19 6.08 4.09
C LEU A 20 9.97 6.79 5.44
N GLU A 21 10.97 7.50 5.95
CA GLU A 21 10.92 8.19 7.25
C GLU A 21 10.26 9.58 7.18
N ASP A 22 10.18 10.19 5.99
CA ASP A 22 9.56 11.49 5.77
C ASP A 22 8.11 11.31 5.31
N GLU A 23 7.16 11.52 6.23
CA GLU A 23 5.73 11.26 5.99
C GLU A 23 5.15 12.13 4.88
N GLU A 24 5.46 13.42 4.89
CA GLU A 24 4.92 14.38 3.94
C GLU A 24 5.41 14.06 2.53
N LEU A 25 6.72 13.87 2.35
CA LEU A 25 7.28 13.51 1.05
C LEU A 25 6.82 12.13 0.58
N PHE A 26 6.68 11.17 1.50
CA PHE A 26 6.17 9.84 1.17
C PHE A 26 4.76 9.91 0.59
N GLU A 27 3.85 10.62 1.27
CA GLU A 27 2.46 10.78 0.83
C GLU A 27 2.38 11.57 -0.49
N GLU A 28 3.16 12.65 -0.64
CA GLU A 28 3.25 13.40 -1.89
C GLU A 28 3.68 12.51 -3.07
N ILE A 29 4.68 11.65 -2.89
CA ILE A 29 5.13 10.72 -3.92
C ILE A 29 4.05 9.66 -4.19
N LEU A 30 3.42 9.13 -3.14
CA LEU A 30 2.37 8.12 -3.24
C LEU A 30 1.16 8.64 -4.04
N ASP A 31 0.83 9.92 -3.91
CA ASP A 31 -0.23 10.58 -4.65
C ASP A 31 0.04 10.71 -6.16
N THR A 32 1.30 10.60 -6.58
CA THR A 32 1.65 10.63 -8.02
C THR A 32 1.34 9.32 -8.75
N PHE A 33 1.03 8.23 -8.04
CA PHE A 33 0.76 6.93 -8.64
C PHE A 33 -0.69 6.80 -9.08
N LYS A 34 -0.88 6.22 -10.28
CA LYS A 34 -2.19 5.81 -10.76
C LYS A 34 -2.68 4.60 -9.95
N PRO A 35 -4.01 4.42 -9.82
CA PRO A 35 -4.58 3.31 -9.06
C PRO A 35 -4.03 1.92 -9.43
N ARG A 36 -3.77 1.67 -10.72
CA ARG A 36 -3.18 0.39 -11.17
C ARG A 36 -1.73 0.21 -10.74
N GLU A 37 -0.96 1.29 -10.64
CA GLU A 37 0.43 1.24 -10.16
C GLU A 37 0.45 0.95 -8.65
N LEU A 38 -0.52 1.49 -7.90
CA LEU A 38 -0.65 1.27 -6.45
C LEU A 38 -0.82 -0.20 -6.05
N VAL A 39 -1.38 -1.04 -6.93
CA VAL A 39 -1.45 -2.50 -6.68
C VAL A 39 -0.05 -3.09 -6.55
N GLU A 40 0.87 -2.70 -7.43
CA GLU A 40 2.25 -3.16 -7.40
C GLU A 40 2.99 -2.60 -6.17
N ILE A 41 2.76 -1.31 -5.84
CA ILE A 41 3.36 -0.68 -4.65
C ILE A 41 2.91 -1.39 -3.37
N GLN A 42 1.62 -1.68 -3.22
CA GLN A 42 1.09 -2.38 -2.05
C GLN A 42 1.75 -3.75 -1.86
N VAL A 43 1.96 -4.51 -2.95
CA VAL A 43 2.65 -5.80 -2.90
C VAL A 43 4.11 -5.65 -2.49
N ILE A 44 4.82 -4.62 -2.99
CA ILE A 44 6.22 -4.35 -2.61
C ILE A 44 6.33 -4.08 -1.12
N PHE A 45 5.50 -3.17 -0.59
CA PHE A 45 5.52 -2.81 0.84
C PHE A 45 5.12 -3.99 1.73
N TRP A 46 4.14 -4.78 1.30
CA TRP A 46 3.76 -6.01 1.99
C TRP A 46 4.94 -6.97 2.12
N ASN A 47 5.65 -7.21 1.02
CA ASN A 47 6.81 -8.10 1.02
C ASN A 47 7.93 -7.57 1.91
N TYR A 48 8.19 -6.26 1.89
CA TYR A 48 9.17 -5.65 2.79
C TYR A 48 8.82 -5.83 4.26
N VAL A 49 7.56 -5.62 4.66
CA VAL A 49 7.13 -5.87 6.04
C VAL A 49 7.36 -7.32 6.43
N ILE A 50 6.99 -8.27 5.57
CA ILE A 50 7.18 -9.71 5.83
C ILE A 50 8.67 -10.07 5.91
N ASP A 51 9.48 -9.60 4.96
CA ASP A 51 10.91 -9.93 4.93
C ASP A 51 11.64 -9.33 6.15
N TYR A 52 11.33 -8.09 6.52
CA TYR A 52 11.91 -7.44 7.70
C TYR A 52 11.46 -8.08 9.02
N SER A 53 10.21 -8.54 9.11
CA SER A 53 9.71 -9.22 10.32
C SER A 53 10.48 -10.53 10.54
N TYR A 54 10.75 -11.29 9.48
CA TYR A 54 11.62 -12.47 9.56
C TYR A 54 13.05 -12.13 10.00
N VAL A 55 13.65 -11.06 9.49
CA VAL A 55 15.04 -10.67 9.82
C VAL A 55 15.17 -10.21 11.27
N THR A 56 14.18 -9.49 11.79
CA THR A 56 14.18 -8.96 13.17
C THR A 56 13.76 -10.00 14.21
N GLY A 57 13.23 -11.15 13.79
CA GLY A 57 12.68 -12.16 14.70
C GLY A 57 11.29 -11.79 15.26
N GLU A 58 10.75 -10.65 14.87
CA GLU A 58 9.38 -10.22 15.16
C GLU A 58 8.43 -11.00 14.27
N ASN A 59 7.65 -11.93 14.82
CA ASN A 59 6.75 -12.74 14.01
C ASN A 59 5.46 -11.99 13.69
N PHE A 60 5.51 -11.08 12.71
CA PHE A 60 4.30 -10.49 12.13
C PHE A 60 3.60 -11.52 11.26
N SER A 61 2.60 -12.20 11.84
CA SER A 61 1.70 -13.01 11.04
C SER A 61 0.90 -12.12 10.08
N ARG A 62 0.45 -12.70 8.95
CA ARG A 62 -0.44 -11.99 8.02
C ARG A 62 -1.65 -11.40 8.73
N HIS A 63 -2.17 -12.10 9.73
CA HIS A 63 -3.29 -11.66 10.54
C HIS A 63 -2.95 -10.35 11.27
N ASN A 64 -1.82 -10.30 11.99
CA ASN A 64 -1.40 -9.10 12.74
C ASN A 64 -1.23 -7.88 11.83
N ILE A 65 -0.71 -8.07 10.61
CA ILE A 65 -0.59 -6.98 9.63
C ILE A 65 -1.98 -6.50 9.19
N THR A 66 -2.87 -7.43 8.83
CA THR A 66 -4.21 -7.06 8.35
C THR A 66 -5.13 -6.49 9.42
N GLU A 67 -4.92 -6.80 10.71
CA GLU A 67 -5.69 -6.22 11.82
C GLU A 67 -5.44 -4.71 11.98
N ARG A 68 -4.28 -4.22 11.53
CA ARG A 68 -3.95 -2.79 11.52
C ARG A 68 -4.57 -2.04 10.34
N MET A 69 -5.09 -2.76 9.35
CA MET A 69 -5.71 -2.17 8.17
C MET A 69 -7.21 -2.01 8.39
N GLU A 70 -7.79 -0.95 7.82
CA GLU A 70 -9.24 -0.83 7.76
C GLU A 70 -9.83 -1.99 6.95
N SER A 71 -10.78 -2.71 7.55
CA SER A 71 -11.46 -3.82 6.87
C SER A 71 -12.23 -3.31 5.64
N THR A 72 -12.38 -4.17 4.63
CA THR A 72 -13.17 -3.81 3.43
C THR A 72 -14.59 -3.37 3.77
N ALA A 73 -15.24 -4.02 4.73
CA ALA A 73 -16.59 -3.67 5.16
C ALA A 73 -16.64 -2.27 5.78
N ASN A 74 -15.69 -1.96 6.66
CA ASN A 74 -15.60 -0.65 7.31
C ASN A 74 -15.33 0.46 6.28
N TYR A 75 -14.38 0.21 5.38
CA TYR A 75 -14.08 1.15 4.29
C TYR A 75 -15.30 1.43 3.42
N GLN A 76 -16.02 0.39 2.99
CA GLN A 76 -17.24 0.53 2.18
C GLN A 76 -18.30 1.36 2.90
N TYR A 77 -18.54 1.08 4.18
CA TYR A 77 -19.48 1.85 5.00
C TYR A 77 -19.08 3.33 5.09
N ARG A 78 -17.81 3.62 5.39
CA ARG A 78 -17.29 4.98 5.53
C ARG A 78 -17.40 5.81 4.26
N VAL A 79 -17.18 5.22 3.08
CA VAL A 79 -17.27 5.90 1.78
C VAL A 79 -18.64 5.81 1.13
N GLY A 80 -19.64 5.20 1.78
CA GLY A 80 -21.00 5.04 1.25
C GLY A 80 -21.11 4.09 0.05
N CYS A 81 -20.26 3.08 -0.04
CA CYS A 81 -20.27 2.09 -1.11
C CYS A 81 -21.30 0.99 -0.85
N ASN A 82 -22.23 0.79 -1.79
CA ASN A 82 -23.28 -0.24 -1.73
C ASN A 82 -22.97 -1.51 -2.56
N GLU A 83 -21.76 -1.59 -3.13
CA GLU A 83 -21.33 -2.77 -3.87
C GLU A 83 -21.13 -3.97 -2.95
N ARG A 84 -21.24 -5.19 -3.50
CA ARG A 84 -20.95 -6.40 -2.73
C ARG A 84 -19.49 -6.38 -2.24
N ILE A 85 -19.24 -6.88 -1.03
CA ILE A 85 -17.90 -6.81 -0.40
C ILE A 85 -16.79 -7.45 -1.25
N ASP A 86 -17.12 -8.49 -2.03
CA ASP A 86 -16.21 -9.18 -2.94
C ASP A 86 -15.85 -8.36 -4.19
N TYR A 87 -16.61 -7.30 -4.52
CA TYR A 87 -16.26 -6.35 -5.58
C TYR A 87 -15.09 -5.47 -5.18
N CYS A 88 -14.92 -5.16 -3.90
CA CYS A 88 -13.84 -4.31 -3.37
C CYS A 88 -12.50 -5.08 -3.29
N ARG A 89 -12.20 -5.84 -4.35
CA ARG A 89 -10.92 -6.50 -4.62
C ARG A 89 -10.15 -5.70 -5.66
N GLY A 90 -8.82 -5.69 -5.53
CA GLY A 90 -7.91 -4.96 -6.41
C GLY A 90 -8.00 -5.31 -7.90
N ASN A 91 -8.71 -6.39 -8.28
CA ASN A 91 -8.87 -6.81 -9.67
C ASN A 91 -10.24 -6.44 -10.27
N ILE A 92 -11.24 -6.10 -9.45
CA ILE A 92 -12.60 -5.78 -9.91
C ILE A 92 -12.86 -4.28 -9.75
N CYS A 93 -12.90 -3.79 -8.50
CA CYS A 93 -13.16 -2.38 -8.19
C CYS A 93 -12.18 -1.42 -8.88
N ILE A 94 -10.91 -1.82 -9.08
CA ILE A 94 -9.92 -0.97 -9.77
C ILE A 94 -10.31 -0.61 -11.21
N ASN A 95 -11.15 -1.44 -11.85
CA ASN A 95 -11.57 -1.23 -13.24
C ASN A 95 -12.88 -0.45 -13.34
N THR A 96 -13.71 -0.45 -12.31
CA THR A 96 -15.02 0.23 -12.28
C THR A 96 -15.00 1.53 -11.48
N HIS A 97 -14.27 1.56 -10.37
CA HIS A 97 -14.13 2.68 -9.45
C HIS A 97 -12.65 2.91 -9.07
N PRO A 98 -11.80 3.25 -10.05
CA PRO A 98 -10.34 3.29 -9.89
C PRO A 98 -9.88 4.21 -8.76
N ASN A 99 -10.50 5.38 -8.58
CA ASN A 99 -10.10 6.33 -7.53
C ASN A 99 -10.38 5.77 -6.14
N CYS A 100 -11.58 5.25 -5.90
CA CYS A 100 -11.97 4.65 -4.62
C CYS A 100 -11.08 3.44 -4.25
N ALA A 101 -10.75 2.59 -5.22
CA ALA A 101 -9.81 1.50 -5.02
C ALA A 101 -8.38 2.01 -4.77
N GLY A 102 -7.96 3.07 -5.47
CA GLY A 102 -6.68 3.74 -5.26
C GLY A 102 -6.54 4.30 -3.85
N ASP A 103 -7.53 5.04 -3.36
CA ASP A 103 -7.53 5.62 -2.01
C ASP A 103 -7.42 4.55 -0.92
N LYS A 104 -8.13 3.43 -1.09
CA LYS A 104 -7.99 2.28 -0.20
C LYS A 104 -6.59 1.67 -0.24
N LEU A 105 -6.00 1.52 -1.42
CA LEU A 105 -4.62 1.01 -1.57
C LEU A 105 -3.61 1.96 -0.93
N LYS A 106 -3.78 3.28 -1.08
CA LYS A 106 -2.93 4.27 -0.41
C LYS A 106 -2.99 4.14 1.11
N ALA A 107 -4.19 4.03 1.68
CA ALA A 107 -4.36 3.82 3.12
C ALA A 107 -3.63 2.54 3.59
N GLN A 108 -3.72 1.44 2.84
CA GLN A 108 -2.99 0.20 3.15
C GLN A 108 -1.47 0.38 3.06
N ILE A 109 -0.97 1.11 2.05
CA ILE A 109 0.45 1.39 1.88
C ILE A 109 0.98 2.25 3.04
N ILE A 110 0.21 3.24 3.50
CA ILE A 110 0.55 4.06 4.67
C ILE A 110 0.65 3.18 5.93
N THR A 111 -0.34 2.31 6.19
CA THR A 111 -0.27 1.35 7.31
C THR A 111 0.96 0.44 7.21
N LEU A 112 1.33 -0.03 6.01
CA LEU A 112 2.52 -0.86 5.82
C LEU A 112 3.82 -0.07 6.06
N ARG A 113 3.88 1.20 5.68
CA ARG A 113 4.99 2.10 6.01
C ARG A 113 5.17 2.20 7.52
N GLU A 114 4.09 2.43 8.27
CA GLU A 114 4.14 2.54 9.73
C GLU A 114 4.71 1.26 10.38
N ILE A 115 4.21 0.09 9.96
CA ILE A 115 4.71 -1.20 10.43
C ILE A 115 6.21 -1.35 10.12
N LEU A 116 6.63 -0.99 8.91
CA LEU A 116 8.03 -1.09 8.51
C LEU A 116 8.95 -0.17 9.33
N LEU A 117 8.47 1.04 9.65
CA LEU A 117 9.20 1.97 10.52
C LEU A 117 9.31 1.46 11.96
N GLU A 118 8.28 0.80 12.49
CA GLU A 118 8.33 0.15 13.80
C GLU A 118 9.37 -0.97 13.82
N LEU A 119 9.35 -1.86 12.81
CA LEU A 119 10.32 -2.94 12.67
C LEU A 119 11.76 -2.43 12.59
N LYS A 120 11.99 -1.28 11.95
CA LYS A 120 13.31 -0.64 11.89
C LYS A 120 13.78 -0.08 13.23
N LYS A 121 12.87 0.36 14.10
CA LYS A 121 13.19 0.92 15.43
C LYS A 121 13.47 -0.15 16.50
N SER A 122 13.06 -1.39 16.27
CA SER A 122 13.34 -2.53 17.17
C SER A 122 14.78 -3.06 17.04
N GLN A 123 15.65 -2.44 16.24
CA GLN A 123 17.10 -2.68 16.16
C GLN A 123 17.86 -1.78 17.13
#